data_AF-A0A0D5YFT1-F1
#
_entry.id   AF-A0A0D5YFT1-F1
#
_cell.length_a   1.000
_cell.length_b   1.000
_cell.length_c   1.000
_cell.angle_alpha   90.00
_cell.angle_beta   90.00
_cell.angle_gamma   90.00
#
_symmetry.space_group_name_H-M   'P 1'
#
loop_
_entity.id
_entity.type
_entity.pdbx_description
1 polymer ?
#
loop_
_entity_poly.entity_id
_entity_poly.type
_entity_poly.pdbx_seq_one_letter_code
_entity_poly.pdbx_strand_id
1 'polypeptide(L)'
;MGIKKLVTITVEAQIEIELPDEFQELSAEDIEGINACGYDITKSDDLYKYAAELVLNGGQNGTWDVFGHVVPWWKKGMTGISDNSTFFNLRDLHIEECEVEEPSHG
;
A
#
# COMPACT_ATOMS: atom_id res chain seq x y z
N MET A 1 3.41 -30.79 9.30
CA MET A 1 4.59 -29.93 9.61
C MET A 1 5.17 -29.44 8.30
N GLY A 2 5.25 -28.12 8.10
CA GLY A 2 5.87 -27.53 6.92
C GLY A 2 7.31 -27.07 7.20
N ILE A 3 8.10 -26.91 6.14
CA ILE A 3 9.45 -26.32 6.22
C ILE A 3 9.29 -24.79 6.17
N LYS A 4 9.83 -24.06 7.16
CA LYS A 4 9.85 -22.59 7.17
C LYS A 4 11.26 -22.09 6.84
N LYS A 5 11.37 -21.09 5.97
CA LYS A 5 12.61 -20.39 5.63
C LYS A 5 12.36 -18.89 5.65
N LEU A 6 13.35 -18.12 6.09
CA LEU A 6 13.37 -16.67 5.89
C LEU A 6 13.96 -16.40 4.52
N VAL A 7 13.32 -15.52 3.75
CA VAL A 7 13.82 -15.05 2.46
C VAL A 7 13.88 -13.53 2.56
N THR A 8 15.02 -12.96 2.17
CA THR A 8 15.22 -11.52 2.03
C THR A 8 15.36 -11.23 0.54
N ILE A 9 14.61 -10.26 0.05
CA ILE A 9 14.61 -9.83 -1.36
C ILE A 9 14.76 -8.31 -1.42
N THR A 10 15.44 -7.83 -2.46
CA THR A 10 15.43 -6.42 -2.86
C THR A 10 14.62 -6.33 -4.14
N VAL A 11 13.66 -5.42 -4.20
CA VAL A 11 12.74 -5.29 -5.33
C VAL A 11 12.85 -3.87 -5.88
N GLU A 12 13.12 -3.76 -7.17
CA GLU A 12 12.87 -2.55 -7.95
C GLU A 12 11.55 -2.78 -8.70
N ALA A 13 10.60 -1.87 -8.53
CA ALA A 13 9.27 -1.98 -9.13
C ALA A 13 8.83 -0.64 -9.70
N GLN A 14 8.20 -0.70 -10.87
CA GLN A 14 7.45 0.42 -11.44
C GLN A 14 5.97 0.07 -11.32
N ILE A 15 5.20 0.93 -10.67
CA ILE A 15 3.78 0.70 -10.38
C ILE A 15 3.02 1.93 -10.90
N GLU A 16 2.08 1.69 -11.80
CA GLU A 16 1.10 2.71 -12.18
C GLU A 16 -0.02 2.71 -11.15
N ILE A 17 -0.24 3.85 -10.51
CA ILE A 17 -1.26 4.03 -9.46
C ILE A 17 -2.21 5.14 -9.92
N GLU A 18 -3.49 4.83 -9.94
CA GLU A 18 -4.55 5.80 -10.21
C GLU A 18 -5.26 6.09 -8.88
N LEU A 19 -5.19 7.34 -8.43
CA LEU A 19 -5.93 7.82 -7.26
C LEU A 19 -7.21 8.55 -7.71
N PRO A 20 -8.28 8.50 -6.90
CA PRO A 20 -9.47 9.32 -7.12
C PRO A 20 -9.16 10.81 -7.32
N ASP A 21 -9.92 11.50 -8.18
CA ASP A 21 -9.72 12.92 -8.51
C ASP A 21 -9.71 13.85 -7.29
N GLU A 22 -10.44 13.49 -6.23
CA GLU A 22 -10.45 14.22 -4.95
C GLU A 22 -9.09 14.30 -4.26
N PHE A 23 -8.16 13.40 -4.58
CA PHE A 23 -6.80 13.44 -4.05
C PHE A 23 -5.85 14.29 -4.89
N GLN A 24 -6.22 14.76 -6.09
CA GLN A 24 -5.35 15.60 -6.93
C GLN A 24 -4.97 16.92 -6.25
N GLU A 25 -5.91 17.53 -5.52
CA GLU A 25 -5.70 18.76 -4.77
C GLU A 25 -6.25 18.61 -3.35
N LEU A 26 -5.36 18.28 -2.41
CA LEU A 26 -5.70 18.20 -1.00
C LEU A 26 -5.77 19.59 -0.37
N SER A 27 -6.86 19.87 0.35
CA SER A 27 -6.90 21.03 1.24
C SER A 27 -6.08 20.78 2.51
N ALA A 28 -5.80 21.82 3.28
CA ALA A 28 -5.12 21.69 4.57
C ALA A 28 -5.93 20.83 5.57
N GLU A 29 -7.26 20.88 5.51
CA GLU A 29 -8.15 20.05 6.34
C GLU A 29 -8.07 18.58 5.94
N ASP A 30 -7.97 18.28 4.64
CA ASP A 30 -7.78 16.91 4.17
C ASP A 30 -6.43 16.34 4.62
N ILE A 31 -5.35 17.14 4.52
CA ILE A 31 -4.02 16.76 5.01
C ILE A 31 -4.05 16.47 6.51
N GLU A 32 -4.67 17.33 7.32
CA GLU A 32 -4.82 17.09 8.76
C GLU A 32 -5.63 15.82 9.06
N GLY A 33 -6.71 15.58 8.32
CA GLY A 33 -7.54 14.38 8.44
C GLY A 33 -6.77 13.09 8.10
N ILE A 34 -6.03 13.10 7.00
CA ILE A 34 -5.19 11.98 6.58
C ILE A 34 -4.06 11.74 7.59
N ASN A 35 -3.44 12.81 8.09
CA ASN A 35 -2.39 12.70 9.10
C ASN A 35 -2.92 12.16 10.45
N ALA A 36 -4.15 12.51 10.82
CA ALA A 36 -4.82 11.95 11.99
C ALA A 36 -5.08 10.43 11.86
N CYS A 37 -5.13 9.90 10.63
CA CYS A 37 -5.22 8.47 10.34
C CYS A 37 -3.85 7.74 10.41
N GLY A 38 -2.75 8.45 10.69
CA GLY A 38 -1.42 7.88 10.89
C GLY A 38 -0.51 7.87 9.66
N TYR A 39 -0.95 8.50 8.56
CA TYR A 39 -0.11 8.80 7.41
C TYR A 39 0.68 10.08 7.69
N ASP A 40 1.90 10.20 7.20
CA ASP A 40 2.66 11.46 7.30
C ASP A 40 2.77 12.04 5.90
N ILE A 41 1.83 12.90 5.55
CA ILE A 41 1.75 13.57 4.24
C ILE A 41 1.82 15.10 4.37
N THR A 42 2.40 15.70 3.35
CA THR A 42 2.53 17.16 3.19
C THR A 42 1.94 17.67 1.87
N LYS A 43 1.73 16.77 0.90
CA LYS A 43 1.14 17.03 -0.42
C LYS A 43 0.51 15.75 -1.00
N SER A 44 -0.23 15.88 -2.09
CA SER A 44 -0.89 14.76 -2.77
C SER A 44 0.09 13.64 -3.18
N ASP A 45 1.27 13.98 -3.73
CA ASP A 45 2.27 12.99 -4.17
C ASP A 45 2.66 11.99 -3.07
N ASP A 46 2.64 12.42 -1.80
CA ASP A 46 3.01 11.56 -0.68
C ASP A 46 2.04 10.37 -0.54
N LEU A 47 0.79 10.51 -0.99
CA LEU A 47 -0.20 9.43 -1.05
C LEU A 47 0.23 8.29 -1.97
N TYR A 48 0.94 8.58 -3.07
CA TYR A 48 1.40 7.56 -4.00
C TYR A 48 2.44 6.63 -3.36
N LYS A 49 3.27 7.16 -2.46
CA LYS A 49 4.18 6.34 -1.65
C LYS A 49 3.42 5.37 -0.77
N TYR A 50 2.41 5.84 -0.03
CA TYR A 50 1.62 4.99 0.85
C TYR A 50 0.78 3.97 0.07
N ALA A 51 0.24 4.35 -1.09
CA ALA A 51 -0.43 3.43 -1.99
C ALA A 51 0.53 2.35 -2.52
N ALA A 52 1.76 2.70 -2.89
CA ALA A 52 2.79 1.74 -3.29
C ALA A 52 3.17 0.79 -2.14
N GLU A 53 3.37 1.31 -0.93
CA GLU A 53 3.60 0.50 0.28
C GLU A 53 2.46 -0.48 0.52
N LEU A 54 1.21 -0.03 0.38
CA LEU A 54 0.03 -0.85 0.55
C LEU A 54 -0.04 -1.99 -0.48
N VAL A 55 0.28 -1.70 -1.74
CA VAL A 55 0.38 -2.71 -2.81
C VAL A 55 1.47 -3.74 -2.49
N LEU A 56 2.67 -3.29 -2.09
CA LEU A 56 3.81 -4.16 -1.79
C LEU A 56 3.60 -4.99 -0.51
N ASN A 57 2.88 -4.46 0.48
CA ASN A 57 2.43 -5.17 1.68
C ASN A 57 1.25 -6.10 1.41
N GLY A 58 0.78 -6.16 0.16
CA GLY A 58 -0.33 -7.00 -0.26
C GLY A 58 -1.65 -6.62 0.39
N GLY A 59 -1.90 -5.34 0.70
CA GLY A 59 -3.12 -4.83 1.32
C GLY A 59 -3.19 -4.94 2.85
N GLN A 60 -2.12 -5.41 3.50
CA GLN A 60 -2.04 -5.42 4.96
C GLN A 60 -2.09 -3.97 5.50
N ASN A 61 -2.86 -3.74 6.57
CA ASN A 61 -3.15 -2.43 7.18
C ASN A 61 -4.07 -1.50 6.36
N GLY A 62 -4.64 -1.96 5.24
CA GLY A 62 -5.56 -1.16 4.42
C GLY A 62 -6.99 -1.01 4.95
N THR A 63 -7.34 -1.61 6.10
CA THR A 63 -8.73 -1.68 6.59
C THR A 63 -9.29 -0.35 7.11
N TRP A 64 -8.42 0.65 7.31
CA TRP A 64 -8.74 2.00 7.80
C TRP A 64 -8.07 3.10 6.96
N ASP A 65 -7.70 2.76 5.73
CA ASP A 65 -6.92 3.65 4.87
C ASP A 65 -7.83 4.64 4.14
N VAL A 66 -7.30 5.82 3.84
CA VAL A 66 -7.96 6.85 3.00
C VAL A 66 -8.17 6.36 1.56
N PHE A 67 -7.50 5.27 1.17
CA PHE A 67 -7.66 4.59 -0.12
C PHE A 67 -8.80 3.54 -0.14
N GLY A 68 -9.52 3.36 0.96
CA GLY A 68 -10.60 2.38 1.08
C GLY A 68 -10.13 0.94 1.38
N HIS A 69 -11.07 -0.02 1.31
CA HIS A 69 -10.80 -1.41 1.71
C HIS A 69 -9.98 -2.17 0.66
N VAL A 70 -8.65 -2.11 0.73
CA VAL A 70 -7.77 -2.92 -0.13
C VAL A 70 -7.70 -4.36 0.37
N VAL A 71 -8.09 -5.30 -0.48
CA VAL A 71 -8.23 -6.72 -0.12
C VAL A 71 -6.95 -7.49 -0.44
N PRO A 72 -6.32 -8.16 0.55
CA PRO A 72 -5.14 -9.00 0.34
C PRO A 72 -5.52 -10.31 -0.37
N TRP A 73 -5.34 -10.45 -1.69
CA TRP A 73 -5.54 -11.75 -2.36
C TRP A 73 -4.28 -12.38 -2.92
N TRP A 74 -3.66 -13.22 -2.09
CA TRP A 74 -2.99 -14.46 -2.54
C TRP A 74 -3.44 -15.62 -1.64
N LYS A 75 -4.69 -16.07 -1.80
CA LYS A 75 -5.23 -17.23 -1.06
C LYS A 75 -5.26 -18.46 -1.96
N LYS A 76 -4.22 -19.30 -1.89
CA LYS A 76 -4.18 -20.56 -2.64
C LYS A 76 -5.18 -21.57 -2.05
N GLY A 77 -6.37 -21.64 -2.62
CA GLY A 77 -7.25 -22.82 -2.61
C GLY A 77 -8.08 -23.10 -1.35
N MET A 78 -8.57 -22.10 -0.61
CA MET A 78 -9.30 -22.37 0.65
C MET A 78 -10.60 -21.56 0.84
N THR A 79 -11.64 -22.28 1.26
CA THR A 79 -12.89 -21.77 1.84
C THR A 79 -12.76 -21.71 3.37
N GLY A 80 -13.41 -20.73 4.03
CA GLY A 80 -13.44 -20.64 5.50
C GLY A 80 -12.22 -20.02 6.19
N ILE A 81 -11.37 -19.29 5.46
CA ILE A 81 -10.17 -18.62 5.98
C ILE A 81 -10.47 -17.17 6.36
N SER A 82 -10.12 -16.77 7.58
CA SER A 82 -10.30 -15.39 8.07
C SER A 82 -9.63 -14.35 7.18
N ASP A 83 -10.14 -13.12 7.19
CA ASP A 83 -9.62 -12.05 6.34
C ASP A 83 -8.15 -11.72 6.61
N ASN A 84 -7.65 -12.06 7.80
CA ASN A 84 -6.26 -11.81 8.23
C ASN A 84 -5.30 -13.00 8.01
N SER A 85 -5.68 -13.99 7.21
CA SER A 85 -4.86 -15.21 7.05
C SER A 85 -4.16 -15.26 5.69
N THR A 86 -2.87 -14.97 5.68
CA THR A 86 -1.92 -15.15 4.57
C THR A 86 -1.04 -16.39 4.81
N PHE A 87 -0.41 -16.95 3.76
CA PHE A 87 0.51 -18.10 3.90
C PHE A 87 1.94 -17.68 4.31
N PHE A 88 2.19 -16.37 4.40
CA PHE A 88 3.45 -15.76 4.76
C PHE A 88 3.22 -14.74 5.89
N ASN A 89 4.24 -14.53 6.72
CA ASN A 89 4.27 -13.43 7.67
C ASN A 89 5.32 -12.44 7.19
N LEU A 90 4.89 -11.27 6.73
CA LEU A 90 5.81 -10.17 6.41
C LEU A 90 6.41 -9.65 7.72
N ARG A 91 7.74 -9.57 7.79
CA ARG A 91 8.43 -9.11 9.00
C ARG A 91 8.74 -7.63 8.96
N ASP A 92 9.13 -7.16 7.80
CA ASP A 92 9.54 -5.78 7.56
C ASP A 92 9.34 -5.45 6.08
N LEU A 93 9.02 -4.20 5.77
CA LEU A 93 9.01 -3.63 4.42
C LEU A 93 9.70 -2.28 4.51
N HIS A 94 10.68 -2.06 3.64
CA HIS A 94 11.38 -0.79 3.53
C HIS A 94 11.31 -0.30 2.09
N ILE A 95 10.80 0.91 1.89
CA ILE A 95 10.93 1.63 0.62
C ILE A 95 12.06 2.64 0.79
N GLU A 96 13.16 2.41 0.07
CA GLU A 96 14.34 3.27 0.11
C GLU A 96 14.13 4.55 -0.71
N GLU A 97 13.49 4.44 -1.87
CA GLU A 97 13.28 5.54 -2.82
C GLU A 97 11.90 5.39 -3.50
N CYS A 98 11.21 6.52 -3.68
CA CYS A 98 9.93 6.60 -4.37
C CYS A 98 9.91 7.87 -5.22
N GLU A 99 9.94 7.69 -6.54
CA GLU A 99 9.81 8.76 -7.52
C GLU A 99 8.40 8.70 -8.12
N VAL A 100 7.73 9.85 -8.19
CA VAL A 100 6.40 9.99 -8.79
C VAL A 100 6.58 10.79 -10.09
N GLU A 101 6.15 10.20 -11.20
CA GLU A 101 6.21 10.82 -12.52
C GLU A 101 4.79 11.10 -13.03
N GLU A 102 4.58 12.24 -13.70
CA GLU A 102 3.34 12.46 -14.43
C GLU A 102 3.26 11.54 -15.66
N PRO A 103 2.10 10.97 -15.98
CA PRO A 103 1.96 10.11 -17.14
C PRO A 103 2.29 10.88 -18.42
N SER A 104 3.30 10.41 -19.16
CA SER A 104 3.68 10.98 -20.44
C SER A 104 2.53 10.81 -21.44
N HIS A 105 1.83 11.90 -21.76
CA HIS A 105 0.82 11.92 -22.80
C HIS A 105 1.53 11.85 -24.17
N GLY A 106 1.50 10.68 -24.80
CA GLY A 106 1.96 10.46 -26.17
C GLY A 106 1.03 11.03 -27.22
#